data_AF-A0A231GVZ7-F1
#
_entry.id   AF-A0A231GVZ7-F1
#
_cell.length_a   1.000
_cell.length_b   1.000
_cell.length_c   1.000
_cell.angle_alpha   90.00
_cell.angle_beta   90.00
_cell.angle_gamma   90.00
#
_symmetry.space_group_name_H-M   'P 1'
#
loop_
_entity.id
_entity.type
_entity.pdbx_description
1 polymer ?
#
loop_
_entity_poly.entity_id
_entity_poly.type
_entity_poly.pdbx_seq_one_letter_code
_entity_poly.pdbx_strand_id
1 'polypeptide(L)'
;MSTASDRVLDDPTDAQLHDLLAELDYREPQLVVERPGSPAAQHYLRVEMDRRIDPDDGRGYIVEYGGGGPGMQFRASVRDTARWGTPHSPAFELVAKTVQDWAFQRYGWHEAMMWERVGADR
;
A
#
# COMPACT_ATOMS: atom_id res chain seq x y z
N MET A 1 -8.45 9.89 5.28
CA MET A 1 -9.47 9.01 4.69
C MET A 1 -8.77 7.80 4.10
N SER A 2 -9.25 6.58 4.34
CA SER A 2 -8.70 5.37 3.72
C SER A 2 -9.82 4.56 3.07
N THR A 3 -9.57 4.02 1.88
CA THR A 3 -10.50 3.21 1.09
C THR A 3 -9.88 1.86 0.75
N ALA A 4 -10.37 0.79 1.35
CA ALA A 4 -10.28 -0.55 0.78
C ALA A 4 -11.71 -1.07 0.68
N SER A 5 -12.07 -1.75 -0.42
CA SER A 5 -13.29 -2.54 -0.49
C SER A 5 -14.56 -1.77 -0.08
N ASP A 6 -14.98 -0.73 -0.81
CA ASP A 6 -16.15 0.14 -0.51
C ASP A 6 -16.22 0.74 0.92
N ARG A 7 -15.21 0.47 1.77
CA ARG A 7 -15.17 0.84 3.18
C ARG A 7 -14.25 2.03 3.33
N VAL A 8 -14.86 3.16 3.65
CA VAL A 8 -14.17 4.41 3.91
C VAL A 8 -14.02 4.58 5.41
N LEU A 9 -12.79 4.54 5.92
CA LEU A 9 -12.48 4.89 7.30
C LEU A 9 -11.88 6.29 7.36
N ASP A 10 -12.41 7.11 8.27
CA ASP A 10 -11.78 8.37 8.64
C ASP A 10 -10.92 8.16 9.89
N ASP A 11 -9.71 8.73 9.87
CA ASP A 11 -8.68 8.55 10.91
C ASP A 11 -8.51 7.09 11.43
N PRO A 12 -8.18 6.12 10.56
CA PRO A 12 -8.08 4.71 10.95
C PRO A 12 -6.88 4.47 11.89
N THR A 13 -7.07 3.59 12.87
CA THR A 13 -5.98 3.09 13.75
C THR A 13 -5.01 2.16 13.02
N ASP A 14 -3.82 1.93 13.59
CA ASP A 14 -2.83 0.95 13.06
C ASP A 14 -3.45 -0.43 12.81
N ALA A 15 -4.28 -0.91 13.75
CA ALA A 15 -4.96 -2.20 13.65
C ALA A 15 -5.97 -2.22 12.50
N GLN A 16 -6.76 -1.15 12.35
CA GLN A 16 -7.72 -1.06 11.25
C GLN A 16 -7.04 -0.99 9.88
N LEU A 17 -5.91 -0.31 9.75
CA LEU A 17 -5.13 -0.32 8.51
C LEU A 17 -4.57 -1.71 8.20
N HIS A 18 -4.10 -2.42 9.22
CA HIS A 18 -3.62 -3.79 9.08
C HIS A 18 -4.75 -4.74 8.65
N ASP A 19 -5.92 -4.65 9.28
CA ASP A 19 -7.09 -5.47 8.94
C ASP A 19 -7.57 -5.20 7.51
N LEU A 20 -7.65 -3.94 7.08
CA LEU A 20 -8.00 -3.58 5.70
C LEU A 20 -7.01 -4.14 4.68
N LEU A 21 -5.71 -4.18 5.00
CA LEU A 21 -4.70 -4.81 4.15
C LEU A 21 -4.86 -6.34 4.10
N ALA A 22 -5.19 -6.95 5.25
CA ALA A 22 -5.38 -8.40 5.34
C ALA A 22 -6.65 -8.85 4.60
N GLU A 23 -7.62 -7.95 4.45
CA GLU A 23 -8.87 -8.16 3.70
C GLU A 23 -8.70 -8.03 2.17
N LEU A 24 -7.52 -7.60 1.67
CA LEU A 24 -7.27 -7.53 0.22
C LEU A 24 -7.41 -8.91 -0.42
N ASP A 25 -8.21 -8.98 -1.48
CA ASP A 25 -8.42 -10.20 -2.25
C ASP A 25 -8.54 -9.90 -3.75
N TYR A 26 -8.83 -10.92 -4.55
CA TYR A 26 -8.96 -10.72 -6.00
C TYR A 26 -10.14 -9.84 -6.42
N ARG A 27 -11.20 -9.78 -5.61
CA ARG A 27 -12.38 -8.94 -5.85
C ARG A 27 -12.08 -7.50 -5.46
N GLU A 28 -11.36 -7.31 -4.37
CA GLU A 28 -10.96 -6.02 -3.81
C GLU A 28 -9.43 -5.97 -3.67
N PRO A 29 -8.73 -5.80 -4.81
CA PRO A 29 -7.28 -6.00 -4.86
C PRO A 29 -6.48 -4.82 -4.31
N GLN A 30 -7.14 -3.76 -3.81
CA GLN A 30 -6.49 -2.50 -3.53
C GLN A 30 -6.96 -1.79 -2.26
N LEU A 31 -6.02 -1.10 -1.63
CA LEU A 31 -6.22 -0.13 -0.54
C LEU A 31 -5.64 1.20 -0.98
N VAL A 32 -6.34 2.31 -0.76
CA VAL A 32 -5.83 3.67 -0.90
C VAL A 32 -5.94 4.37 0.46
N VAL A 33 -4.89 5.08 0.85
CA VAL A 33 -4.84 5.92 2.05
C VAL A 33 -4.55 7.34 1.61
N GLU A 34 -5.40 8.28 2.01
CA GLU A 34 -5.32 9.68 1.65
C GLU A 34 -5.19 10.57 2.88
N ARG A 35 -4.36 11.62 2.78
CA ARG A 35 -4.20 12.59 3.87
C ARG A 35 -5.34 13.61 3.89
N PRO A 36 -5.94 13.88 5.06
CA PRO A 36 -6.95 14.94 5.19
C PRO A 36 -6.35 16.32 4.88
N GLY A 37 -7.16 17.20 4.28
CA GLY A 37 -6.77 18.59 3.99
C GLY A 37 -5.85 18.78 2.77
N SER A 38 -5.47 17.71 2.06
CA SER A 38 -4.86 17.81 0.73
C SER A 38 -5.92 17.65 -0.36
N PRO A 39 -5.79 18.30 -1.53
CA PRO A 39 -6.62 17.96 -2.67
C PRO A 39 -6.45 16.46 -2.98
N ALA A 40 -7.56 15.76 -3.17
CA ALA A 40 -7.56 14.35 -3.56
C ALA A 40 -6.58 14.14 -4.74
N ALA A 41 -5.88 13.00 -4.75
CA ALA A 41 -4.78 12.66 -5.67
C ALA A 41 -3.41 13.37 -5.46
N GLN A 42 -3.26 14.32 -4.54
CA GLN A 42 -1.92 14.91 -4.27
C GLN A 42 -1.11 14.12 -3.25
N HIS A 43 -1.74 13.65 -2.17
CA HIS A 43 -1.07 12.89 -1.10
C HIS A 43 -1.82 11.59 -0.83
N TYR A 44 -1.39 10.54 -1.50
CA TYR A 44 -1.94 9.20 -1.34
C TYR A 44 -0.83 8.17 -1.18
N LEU A 45 -1.19 7.05 -0.55
CA LEU A 45 -0.47 5.80 -0.64
C LEU A 45 -1.46 4.72 -1.06
N ARG A 46 -1.16 4.01 -2.14
CA ARG A 46 -1.97 2.93 -2.69
C ARG A 46 -1.22 1.63 -2.59
N VAL A 47 -1.90 0.57 -2.18
CA VAL A 47 -1.42 -0.81 -2.20
C VAL A 47 -2.33 -1.58 -3.13
N GLU A 48 -1.75 -2.37 -4.03
CA GLU A 48 -2.46 -3.30 -4.88
C GLU A 48 -1.80 -4.68 -4.80
N MET A 49 -2.59 -5.76 -4.86
CA MET A 49 -2.07 -7.11 -5.08
C MET A 49 -1.39 -7.22 -6.44
N ASP A 50 -0.17 -7.75 -6.49
CA ASP A 50 0.50 -8.05 -7.74
C ASP A 50 -0.07 -9.33 -8.38
N ARG A 51 -1.10 -9.15 -9.21
CA ARG A 51 -1.83 -10.24 -9.87
C ARG A 51 -1.00 -11.07 -10.86
N ARG A 52 0.26 -10.69 -11.12
CA ARG A 52 1.22 -11.47 -11.91
C ARG A 52 1.88 -12.60 -11.12
N ILE A 53 1.76 -12.58 -9.80
CA ILE A 53 2.27 -13.62 -8.91
C ILE A 53 1.16 -14.66 -8.68
N ASP A 54 1.47 -15.92 -8.93
CA ASP A 54 0.57 -17.04 -8.61
C ASP A 54 0.42 -17.16 -7.08
N PRO A 55 -0.81 -17.24 -6.54
CA PRO A 55 -1.03 -17.39 -5.11
C PRO A 55 -0.35 -18.58 -4.44
N ASP A 56 -0.09 -19.64 -5.20
CA ASP A 56 0.58 -20.84 -4.72
C ASP A 56 2.11 -20.69 -4.66
N ASP A 57 2.64 -19.68 -5.38
CA ASP A 57 4.06 -19.36 -5.47
C ASP A 57 4.49 -18.23 -4.52
N GLY A 58 3.56 -17.38 -4.09
CA GLY A 58 3.85 -16.33 -3.12
C GLY A 58 2.83 -15.21 -3.04
N ARG A 59 3.17 -14.17 -2.27
CA ARG A 59 2.45 -12.90 -2.24
C ARG A 59 3.26 -11.82 -2.92
N GLY A 60 2.59 -11.01 -3.73
CA GLY A 60 3.17 -9.82 -4.33
C GLY A 60 2.25 -8.62 -4.09
N TYR A 61 2.87 -7.47 -3.86
CA TYR A 61 2.20 -6.19 -3.69
C TYR A 61 2.91 -5.12 -4.51
N ILE A 62 2.13 -4.24 -5.09
CA ILE A 62 2.58 -3.00 -5.71
C ILE A 62 2.16 -1.88 -4.77
N VAL A 63 3.12 -1.09 -4.30
CA VAL A 63 2.87 0.07 -3.45
C VAL A 63 3.21 1.33 -4.24
N GLU A 64 2.29 2.28 -4.30
CA GLU A 64 2.46 3.56 -4.98
C GLU A 64 2.24 4.69 -3.98
N TYR A 65 3.02 5.77 -4.07
CA TYR A 65 2.72 6.99 -3.32
C TYR A 65 2.85 8.25 -4.17
N GLY A 66 1.93 9.19 -3.95
CA GLY A 66 1.95 10.54 -4.49
C GLY A 66 2.51 11.53 -3.46
N GLY A 67 3.59 12.21 -3.82
CA GLY A 67 4.36 13.11 -2.95
C GLY A 67 3.91 14.58 -2.93
N GLY A 68 2.65 14.88 -3.26
CA GLY A 68 2.11 16.24 -3.11
C GLY A 68 2.20 17.15 -4.34
N GLY A 69 2.57 16.62 -5.51
CA GLY A 69 2.65 17.42 -6.73
C GLY A 69 2.72 16.62 -8.03
N PRO A 70 2.47 17.25 -9.19
CA PRO A 70 2.57 16.59 -10.50
C PRO A 70 3.98 16.02 -10.71
N GLY A 71 4.07 14.74 -11.11
CA GLY A 71 5.35 14.08 -11.40
C GLY A 71 6.18 13.67 -10.16
N MET A 72 5.57 13.67 -8.97
CA MET A 72 6.13 13.08 -7.75
C MET A 72 5.38 11.80 -7.40
N GLN A 73 5.41 10.83 -8.31
CA GLN A 73 4.87 9.50 -8.09
C GLN A 73 6.01 8.52 -7.95
N PHE A 74 5.86 7.58 -7.02
CA PHE A 74 6.84 6.56 -6.75
C PHE A 74 6.13 5.23 -6.60
N ARG A 75 6.82 4.15 -6.98
CA ARG A 75 6.30 2.79 -6.95
C ARG A 75 7.35 1.86 -6.39
N ALA A 76 6.92 0.91 -5.57
CA ALA A 76 7.72 -0.21 -5.11
C ALA A 76 6.98 -1.51 -5.40
N SER A 77 7.73 -2.57 -5.71
CA SER A 77 7.20 -3.93 -5.79
C SER A 77 7.78 -4.75 -4.65
N VAL A 78 6.92 -5.36 -3.85
CA VAL A 78 7.30 -6.17 -2.69
C VAL A 78 6.73 -7.57 -2.88
N ARG A 79 7.54 -8.61 -2.67
CA ARG A 79 7.08 -9.99 -2.77
C ARG A 79 7.79 -10.90 -1.79
N ASP A 80 7.15 -12.01 -1.47
CA ASP A 80 7.75 -13.13 -0.76
C ASP A 80 7.29 -14.47 -1.35
N THR A 81 7.79 -15.58 -0.80
CA THR A 81 7.42 -16.95 -1.18
C THR A 81 6.39 -17.56 -0.22
N ALA A 82 5.75 -16.75 0.63
CA ALA A 82 4.72 -17.24 1.53
C ALA A 82 3.42 -17.39 0.74
N ARG A 83 2.77 -18.55 0.83
CA ARG A 83 1.51 -18.80 0.12
C ARG A 83 0.40 -17.92 0.66
N TRP A 84 -0.62 -17.66 -0.17
CA TRP A 84 -1.85 -17.06 0.34
C TRP A 84 -2.51 -17.96 1.40
N GLY A 85 -3.09 -17.34 2.44
CA GLY A 85 -3.70 -18.05 3.57
C GLY A 85 -2.74 -18.51 4.68
N THR A 86 -1.43 -18.33 4.54
CA THR A 86 -0.49 -18.53 5.66
C THR A 86 -0.57 -17.39 6.68
N PRO A 87 -0.34 -17.64 7.98
CA PRO A 87 -0.41 -16.60 9.01
C PRO A 87 0.66 -15.51 8.88
N HIS A 88 1.81 -15.86 8.31
CA HIS A 88 2.96 -14.97 8.20
C HIS A 88 3.36 -14.76 6.74
N SER A 89 3.63 -13.50 6.40
CA SER A 89 4.13 -13.04 5.10
C SER A 89 5.03 -11.83 5.34
N PRO A 90 6.36 -11.95 5.20
CA PRO A 90 7.27 -10.82 5.33
C PRO A 90 6.95 -9.66 4.37
N ALA A 91 6.44 -9.96 3.17
CA ALA A 91 6.00 -8.94 2.23
C ALA A 91 4.80 -8.16 2.79
N PHE A 92 3.82 -8.87 3.34
CA PHE A 92 2.65 -8.25 3.97
C PHE A 92 3.04 -7.41 5.18
N GLU A 93 3.89 -7.92 6.08
CA GLU A 93 4.35 -7.19 7.27
C GLU A 93 5.10 -5.90 6.89
N LEU A 94 5.95 -5.94 5.86
CA LEU A 94 6.63 -4.76 5.34
C LEU A 94 5.63 -3.74 4.78
N VAL A 95 4.67 -4.18 3.96
CA VAL A 95 3.64 -3.29 3.40
C VAL A 95 2.77 -2.67 4.49
N ALA A 96 2.30 -3.48 5.45
CA ALA A 96 1.48 -3.00 6.55
C ALA A 96 2.20 -1.94 7.39
N LYS A 97 3.47 -2.20 7.74
CA LYS A 97 4.28 -1.23 8.47
C LYS A 97 4.49 0.07 7.69
N THR A 98 4.80 -0.02 6.39
CA THR A 98 4.99 1.17 5.55
C THR A 98 3.71 2.00 5.42
N VAL A 99 2.56 1.35 5.25
CA VAL A 99 1.24 2.02 5.19
C VAL A 99 0.95 2.75 6.49
N GLN A 100 1.14 2.08 7.63
CA GLN A 100 0.96 2.67 8.96
C GLN A 100 1.91 3.85 9.18
N ASP A 101 3.21 3.67 8.94
CA ASP A 101 4.19 4.72 9.13
C ASP A 101 3.92 5.94 8.23
N TRP A 102 3.48 5.72 6.99
CA TRP A 102 3.09 6.79 6.09
C TRP A 102 1.84 7.55 6.57
N ALA A 103 0.81 6.80 6.99
CA ALA A 103 -0.47 7.33 7.45
C ALA A 103 -0.30 8.20 8.70
N PHE A 104 0.51 7.73 9.65
CA PHE A 104 0.80 8.43 10.91
C PHE A 104 2.00 9.37 10.84
N GLN A 105 2.54 9.64 9.65
CA GLN A 105 3.68 10.55 9.44
C GLN A 105 4.93 10.19 10.24
N ARG A 106 5.14 8.90 10.51
CA ARG A 106 6.33 8.38 11.18
C ARG A 106 7.53 8.45 10.22
N TYR A 107 8.75 8.48 10.75
CA TYR A 107 9.96 8.52 9.93
C TYR A 107 10.31 7.14 9.35
N GLY A 108 11.09 7.11 8.26
CA GLY A 108 11.71 5.88 7.72
C GLY A 108 10.92 5.12 6.65
N TRP A 109 9.62 5.37 6.45
CA TRP A 109 8.81 4.63 5.45
C TRP A 109 9.31 4.81 4.00
N HIS A 110 9.90 5.97 3.69
CA HIS A 110 10.46 6.29 2.37
C HIS A 110 11.78 5.55 2.08
N GLU A 111 12.38 4.88 3.07
CA GLU A 111 13.57 4.04 2.91
C GLU A 111 13.23 2.55 3.11
N ALA A 112 12.00 2.24 3.56
CA ALA A 112 11.57 0.88 3.88
C ALA A 112 11.43 -0.02 2.65
N MET A 113 11.29 0.56 1.46
CA MET A 113 11.14 -0.16 0.20
C MET A 113 12.07 0.40 -0.87
N MET A 114 12.35 -0.41 -1.88
CA MET A 114 13.05 0.03 -3.09
C MET A 114 12.10 0.85 -3.95
N TRP A 115 11.99 2.15 -3.64
CA TRP A 115 11.12 3.07 -4.37
C TRP A 115 11.74 3.46 -5.69
N GLU A 116 10.98 3.27 -6.76
CA GLU A 116 11.28 3.73 -8.10
C GLU A 116 10.43 4.95 -8.38
N ARG A 117 11.05 6.03 -8.89
CA ARG A 117 10.28 7.18 -9.33
C ARG A 117 9.53 6.79 -10.60
N VAL A 118 8.21 6.92 -10.56
CA VAL A 118 7.36 6.79 -11.74
C VAL A 118 7.52 8.10 -12.52
N GLY A 119 8.27 8.02 -13.62
CA GLY A 119 8.44 9.14 -14.54
C GLY A 119 7.10 9.50 -15.18
N ALA A 120 6.88 10.80 -15.38
CA ALA A 120 5.96 11.24 -16.42
C ALA A 120 6.60 10.84 -17.76
N ASP A 121 6.36 9.62 -18.21
CA ASP A 121 6.68 9.25 -19.59
C ASP A 121 5.96 10.25 -20.50
N ARG A 122 6.78 10.90 -21.32
CA ARG A 122 6.42 11.99 -22.21
C ARG A 122 6.10 11.45 -23.60
#